data_AF-A0A1R4KH64-F1
#
_entry.id   AF-A0A1R4KH64-F1
#
_cell.length_a   1.000
_cell.length_b   1.000
_cell.length_c   1.000
_cell.angle_alpha   90.00
_cell.angle_beta   90.00
_cell.angle_gamma   90.00
#
_symmetry.space_group_name_H-M   'P 1'
#
loop_
_entity.id
_entity.type
_entity.pdbx_description
1 polymer ?
#
loop_
_entity_poly.entity_id
_entity_poly.type
_entity_poly.pdbx_seq_one_letter_code
_entity_poly.pdbx_strand_id
1 'polypeptide(L)'
;MPGIQEWIMLAVLATIMFGPEKIPELSRKAARIVYFLRSVANNAQNQLREELGPEYADLDIRDLHPKTFIQKHILDDVQHDLDGIKSDLSDVRSDLDGNLKDAQMMGEDLKHELESAQGHDGGASRAGADVPFDVDAT
;
A
#
# COMPACT_ATOMS: atom_id res chain seq x y z
N MET A 1 3.69 23.31 3.11
CA MET A 1 2.25 23.21 2.75
C MET A 1 2.18 22.98 1.26
N PRO A 2 1.39 22.02 0.74
CA PRO A 2 1.28 21.84 -0.70
C PRO A 2 0.78 23.14 -1.34
N GLY A 3 1.41 23.54 -2.45
CA GLY A 3 0.98 24.70 -3.21
C GLY A 3 -0.25 24.39 -4.06
N ILE A 4 -0.92 25.45 -4.54
CA ILE A 4 -2.03 25.31 -5.52
C ILE A 4 -1.55 24.55 -6.77
N GLN A 5 -0.27 24.69 -7.14
CA GLN A 5 0.38 23.98 -8.24
C GLN A 5 0.35 22.44 -8.09
N GLU A 6 0.59 21.89 -6.90
CA GLU A 6 0.54 20.44 -6.67
C GLU A 6 -0.89 19.91 -6.88
N TRP A 7 -1.90 20.65 -6.42
CA TRP A 7 -3.31 20.26 -6.64
C TRP A 7 -3.70 20.29 -8.11
N ILE A 8 -3.22 21.29 -8.86
CA ILE A 8 -3.42 21.37 -10.31
C ILE A 8 -2.75 20.17 -10.99
N MET A 9 -1.52 19.81 -10.60
CA MET A 9 -0.83 18.63 -11.14
C MET A 9 -1.61 17.34 -10.89
N LEU A 10 -2.13 17.14 -9.67
CA LEU A 10 -2.96 15.99 -9.34
C LEU A 10 -4.26 15.95 -10.15
N ALA A 11 -4.92 17.11 -10.35
CA ALA A 11 -6.13 17.21 -11.15
C ALA A 11 -5.87 16.85 -12.62
N VAL A 12 -4.75 17.31 -13.19
CA VAL A 12 -4.33 16.96 -14.55
C VAL A 12 -4.03 15.46 -14.65
N LEU A 13 -3.28 14.90 -13.70
CA LEU A 13 -2.97 13.47 -13.65
C LEU A 13 -4.24 12.61 -13.56
N ALA A 14 -5.16 12.98 -12.68
CA ALA A 14 -6.46 12.30 -12.55
C ALA A 14 -7.28 12.40 -13.84
N THR A 15 -7.24 13.55 -14.51
CA THR A 15 -7.93 13.76 -15.80
C THR A 15 -7.35 12.87 -16.90
N ILE A 16 -6.03 12.67 -16.96
CA ILE A 16 -5.39 11.78 -17.93
C ILE A 16 -5.73 10.31 -17.62
N MET A 17 -5.68 9.92 -16.35
CA MET A 17 -5.90 8.54 -15.91
C MET A 17 -7.37 8.10 -16.10
N PHE A 18 -8.32 8.95 -15.70
CA PHE A 18 -9.74 8.63 -15.74
C PHE A 18 -10.46 9.16 -16.98
N GLY A 19 -9.91 10.18 -17.64
CA GLY A 19 -10.53 10.91 -18.74
C GLY A 19 -11.35 12.13 -18.27
N PRO A 20 -11.30 13.27 -18.99
CA PRO A 20 -12.01 14.51 -18.63
C PRO A 20 -13.53 14.37 -18.59
N GLU A 21 -14.08 13.42 -19.35
CA GLU A 21 -15.50 13.13 -19.42
C GLU A 21 -16.02 12.41 -18.16
N LYS A 22 -15.19 11.60 -17.49
CA LYS A 22 -15.64 10.74 -16.38
C LYS A 22 -15.69 11.46 -15.03
N ILE A 23 -14.77 12.38 -14.77
CA ILE A 23 -14.71 13.18 -13.54
C ILE A 23 -16.03 13.93 -13.24
N PRO A 24 -16.62 14.69 -14.18
CA PRO A 24 -17.86 15.42 -13.92
C PRO A 24 -19.05 14.47 -13.73
N GLU A 25 -19.08 13.34 -14.44
CA GLU A 25 -20.14 12.35 -14.28
C GLU A 25 -20.07 11.65 -12.91
N LEU A 26 -18.88 11.23 -12.48
CA LEU A 26 -18.66 10.63 -11.15
C LEU A 26 -18.98 11.64 -10.04
N SER A 27 -18.52 12.88 -10.17
CA SER A 27 -18.77 13.95 -9.19
C SER A 27 -20.27 14.20 -9.03
N ARG A 28 -21.03 14.23 -10.13
CA ARG A 28 -22.49 14.39 -10.10
C ARG A 28 -23.18 13.22 -9.40
N LYS A 29 -22.73 11.98 -9.62
CA LYS A 29 -23.27 10.80 -8.93
C LYS A 29 -22.97 10.85 -7.44
N ALA A 30 -21.74 11.15 -7.06
CA ALA A 30 -21.32 11.31 -5.67
C ALA A 30 -22.11 12.42 -4.96
N ALA A 31 -22.26 13.60 -5.61
CA ALA A 31 -23.06 14.69 -5.07
C ALA A 31 -24.50 14.25 -4.80
N ARG A 32 -25.13 13.52 -5.73
CA ARG A 32 -26.50 13.01 -5.54
C ARG A 32 -26.60 12.08 -4.33
N ILE A 33 -25.62 11.20 -4.12
CA ILE A 33 -25.56 10.31 -2.96
C ILE A 33 -25.43 11.13 -1.67
N VAL A 34 -24.56 12.14 -1.65
CA VAL A 34 -24.37 13.03 -0.49
C VAL A 34 -25.65 13.78 -0.16
N TYR A 35 -26.33 14.34 -1.16
CA TYR A 35 -27.61 15.03 -0.97
C TYR A 35 -28.70 14.09 -0.47
N PHE A 36 -28.76 12.87 -1.00
CA PHE A 36 -29.70 11.84 -0.56
C PHE A 36 -29.42 11.40 0.88
N LEU A 37 -28.16 11.15 1.24
CA LEU A 37 -27.79 10.79 2.61
C LEU A 37 -28.12 11.91 3.59
N ARG A 38 -27.85 13.17 3.21
CA ARG A 38 -28.24 14.37 3.98
C ARG A 38 -29.76 14.43 4.19
N SER A 39 -30.56 14.16 3.16
CA SER A 39 -32.03 14.22 3.27
C SER A 39 -32.59 13.08 4.11
N VAL A 40 -32.08 11.85 3.94
CA VAL A 40 -32.46 10.69 4.77
C VAL A 40 -32.13 10.92 6.23
N ALA A 41 -30.92 11.41 6.54
CA ALA A 41 -30.50 11.74 7.90
C ALA A 41 -31.42 12.78 8.55
N ASN A 42 -31.74 13.87 7.84
CA ASN A 42 -32.67 14.90 8.35
C ASN A 42 -34.09 14.35 8.55
N ASN A 43 -34.57 13.48 7.65
CA ASN A 43 -35.93 12.95 7.71
C ASN A 43 -36.08 11.93 8.86
N ALA A 44 -35.09 11.05 9.03
CA ALA A 44 -35.03 10.14 10.18
C ALA A 44 -34.98 10.92 11.49
N GLN A 45 -34.14 11.97 11.59
CA GLN A 45 -34.08 12.83 12.78
C GLN A 45 -35.43 13.50 13.09
N ASN A 46 -36.19 13.91 12.06
CA ASN A 46 -37.53 14.46 12.25
C ASN A 46 -38.53 13.41 12.77
N GLN A 47 -38.53 12.20 12.21
CA GLN A 47 -39.42 11.10 12.63
C GLN A 47 -39.12 10.64 14.06
N LEU A 48 -37.84 10.49 14.41
CA LEU A 48 -37.41 10.14 15.77
C LEU A 48 -37.81 11.22 16.79
N ARG A 49 -37.73 12.50 16.40
CA ARG A 49 -38.17 13.63 17.24
C ARG A 49 -39.69 13.66 17.44
N GLU A 50 -40.46 13.31 16.43
CA GLU A 50 -41.93 13.30 16.48
C GLU A 50 -42.47 12.10 17.28
N GLU A 51 -41.87 10.92 17.17
CA GLU A 51 -42.40 9.71 17.80
C GLU A 51 -41.86 9.43 19.21
N LEU A 52 -40.65 9.90 19.55
CA LEU A 52 -39.99 9.55 20.81
C LEU A 52 -39.78 10.74 21.75
N GLY A 53 -40.26 11.92 21.39
CA GLY A 53 -40.14 13.14 22.19
C GLY A 53 -38.73 13.78 22.12
N PRO A 54 -38.58 15.01 22.63
CA PRO A 54 -37.37 15.81 22.48
C PRO A 54 -36.12 15.20 23.14
N GLU A 55 -36.24 14.13 23.94
CA GLU A 55 -35.10 13.50 24.63
C GLU A 55 -34.17 12.67 23.72
N TYR A 56 -34.58 12.31 22.50
CA TYR A 56 -33.72 11.61 21.53
C TYR A 56 -33.17 12.51 20.42
N ALA A 57 -33.51 13.80 20.44
CA ALA A 57 -32.97 14.80 19.50
C ALA A 57 -31.49 15.12 19.77
N ASP A 58 -30.99 14.77 20.96
CA ASP A 58 -29.60 14.91 21.40
C ASP A 58 -28.73 13.68 21.10
N LEU A 59 -29.26 12.65 20.40
CA LEU A 59 -28.39 11.65 19.77
C LEU A 59 -27.72 12.29 18.55
N ASP A 60 -26.52 12.73 18.86
CA ASP A 60 -25.67 13.69 18.21
C ASP A 60 -25.13 13.25 16.84
N ILE A 61 -25.95 13.37 15.79
CA ILE A 61 -25.50 13.19 14.39
C ILE A 61 -24.84 14.46 13.83
N ARG A 62 -24.96 15.60 14.52
CA ARG A 62 -24.42 16.89 14.07
C ARG A 62 -23.02 17.19 14.63
N ASP A 63 -22.68 16.68 15.80
CA ASP A 63 -21.41 16.95 16.49
C ASP A 63 -20.51 15.71 16.65
N LEU A 64 -21.00 14.49 16.36
CA LEU A 64 -20.08 13.41 16.03
C LEU A 64 -19.51 13.63 14.63
N HIS A 65 -18.40 14.37 14.60
CA HIS A 65 -17.42 14.36 13.52
C HIS A 65 -17.42 12.96 12.88
N PRO A 66 -17.76 12.82 11.59
CA PRO A 66 -17.96 11.50 10.99
C PRO A 66 -16.71 10.63 11.13
N LYS A 67 -15.53 11.26 11.12
CA LYS A 67 -14.25 10.62 11.42
C LYS A 67 -14.22 10.02 12.83
N THR A 68 -14.71 10.74 13.84
CA THR A 68 -14.73 10.31 15.23
C THR A 68 -15.86 9.31 15.53
N PHE A 69 -17.01 9.40 14.84
CA PHE A 69 -18.10 8.40 14.90
C PHE A 69 -17.65 7.07 14.33
N ILE A 70 -17.09 7.09 13.11
CA ILE A 70 -16.54 5.90 12.46
C ILE A 70 -15.37 5.37 13.32
N GLN A 71 -14.52 6.25 13.86
CA GLN A 71 -13.42 5.83 14.74
C GLN A 71 -13.87 5.19 16.06
N LYS A 72 -15.03 5.55 16.61
CA LYS A 72 -15.48 5.00 17.90
C LYS A 72 -16.47 3.84 17.78
N HIS A 73 -17.35 3.86 16.77
CA HIS A 73 -18.38 2.83 16.60
C HIS A 73 -18.04 1.82 15.51
N ILE A 74 -17.40 2.27 14.42
CA ILE A 74 -17.03 1.36 13.33
C ILE A 74 -15.64 0.81 13.56
N LEU A 75 -14.70 1.57 14.13
CA LEU A 75 -13.35 1.08 14.36
C LEU A 75 -13.28 0.02 15.45
N ASP A 76 -14.12 0.02 16.48
CA ASP A 76 -14.11 -1.08 17.46
C ASP A 76 -14.61 -2.40 16.85
N ASP A 77 -15.68 -2.37 16.06
CA ASP A 77 -16.17 -3.55 15.32
C ASP A 77 -15.22 -3.96 14.18
N VAL A 78 -14.72 -2.99 13.43
CA VAL A 78 -13.88 -3.22 12.24
C VAL A 78 -12.42 -3.46 12.63
N GLN A 79 -11.90 -2.99 13.77
CA GLN A 79 -10.54 -3.34 14.23
C GLN A 79 -10.44 -4.83 14.48
N HIS A 80 -11.44 -5.46 15.11
CA HIS A 80 -11.39 -6.90 15.34
C HIS A 80 -11.29 -7.69 14.02
N ASP A 81 -12.05 -7.27 13.00
CA ASP A 81 -11.99 -7.88 11.67
C ASP A 81 -10.71 -7.51 10.90
N LEU A 82 -10.23 -6.27 11.00
CA LEU A 82 -9.00 -5.80 10.33
C LEU A 82 -7.74 -6.36 10.98
N ASP A 83 -7.73 -6.61 12.27
CA ASP A 83 -6.58 -7.15 12.99
C ASP A 83 -6.36 -8.62 12.61
N GLY A 84 -7.44 -9.38 12.38
CA GLY A 84 -7.35 -10.70 11.74
C GLY A 84 -6.71 -10.65 10.36
N ILE A 85 -7.20 -9.76 9.49
CA ILE A 85 -6.68 -9.59 8.12
C ILE A 85 -5.21 -9.12 8.12
N LYS A 86 -4.83 -8.24 9.05
CA LYS A 86 -3.44 -7.77 9.21
C LYS A 86 -2.52 -8.87 9.72
N SER A 87 -2.98 -9.72 10.64
CA SER A 87 -2.21 -10.86 11.13
C SER A 87 -1.92 -11.82 9.98
N ASP A 88 -2.95 -12.23 9.25
CA ASP A 88 -2.82 -13.14 8.10
C ASP A 88 -1.86 -12.59 7.04
N LEU A 89 -1.96 -11.28 6.75
CA LEU A 89 -1.08 -10.62 5.79
C LEU A 89 0.36 -10.49 6.31
N SER A 90 0.54 -10.30 7.62
CA SER A 90 1.85 -10.22 8.27
C SER A 90 2.55 -11.57 8.27
N ASP A 91 1.82 -12.66 8.50
CA ASP A 91 2.34 -14.02 8.46
C ASP A 91 2.82 -14.36 7.04
N VAL A 92 1.97 -14.13 6.02
CA VAL A 92 2.34 -14.32 4.60
C VAL A 92 3.55 -13.49 4.22
N ARG A 93 3.62 -12.24 4.69
CA ARG A 93 4.76 -11.36 4.42
C ARG A 93 6.04 -11.87 5.09
N SER A 94 5.95 -12.40 6.30
CA SER A 94 7.09 -12.92 7.05
C SER A 94 7.63 -14.21 6.42
N ASP A 95 6.74 -15.07 5.93
CA ASP A 95 7.11 -16.27 5.17
C ASP A 95 7.83 -15.91 3.86
N LEU A 96 7.34 -14.87 3.15
CA LEU A 96 7.99 -14.38 1.94
C LEU A 96 9.36 -13.78 2.22
N ASP A 97 9.48 -12.95 3.26
CA ASP A 97 10.74 -12.31 3.64
C ASP A 97 11.76 -13.32 4.17
N GLY A 98 11.30 -14.37 4.87
CA GLY A 98 12.10 -15.52 5.26
C GLY A 98 12.66 -16.27 4.05
N ASN A 99 11.80 -16.67 3.12
CA ASN A 99 12.21 -17.37 1.91
C ASN A 99 13.13 -16.52 1.01
N LEU A 100 12.94 -15.20 0.98
CA LEU A 100 13.82 -14.28 0.26
C LEU A 100 15.22 -14.21 0.91
N LYS A 101 15.28 -14.16 2.25
CA LYS A 101 16.54 -14.18 3.00
C LYS A 101 17.24 -15.53 2.86
N ASP A 102 16.51 -16.64 2.89
CA ASP A 102 17.07 -17.98 2.70
C ASP A 102 17.67 -18.13 1.30
N ALA A 103 16.98 -17.62 0.27
CA ALA A 103 17.51 -17.60 -1.09
C ALA A 103 18.72 -16.67 -1.24
N GLN A 104 18.75 -15.53 -0.53
CA GLN A 104 19.92 -14.64 -0.50
C GLN A 104 21.12 -15.28 0.19
N MET A 105 20.91 -15.90 1.36
CA MET A 105 21.96 -16.61 2.10
C MET A 105 22.50 -17.78 1.28
N MET A 106 21.63 -18.56 0.64
CA MET A 106 22.05 -19.62 -0.27
C MET A 106 22.86 -19.05 -1.46
N GLY A 107 22.45 -17.91 -2.02
CA GLY A 107 23.20 -17.22 -3.06
C GLY A 107 24.57 -16.70 -2.60
N GLU A 108 24.68 -16.24 -1.36
CA GLU A 108 25.93 -15.79 -0.73
C GLU A 108 26.87 -16.96 -0.43
N ASP A 109 26.33 -18.08 0.08
CA ASP A 109 27.08 -19.31 0.33
C ASP A 109 27.59 -19.92 -0.99
N LEU A 110 26.75 -19.96 -2.04
CA LEU A 110 27.17 -20.38 -3.38
C LEU A 110 28.26 -19.47 -3.95
N LYS A 111 28.20 -18.16 -3.67
CA LYS A 111 29.23 -17.20 -4.09
C LYS A 111 30.54 -17.44 -3.33
N HIS A 112 30.49 -17.70 -2.03
CA HIS A 112 31.65 -18.05 -1.21
C HIS A 112 32.25 -19.42 -1.59
N GLU A 113 31.43 -20.38 -2.02
CA GLU A 113 31.88 -21.67 -2.54
C GLU A 113 32.54 -21.51 -3.93
N LEU A 114 32.02 -20.63 -4.78
CA LEU A 114 32.67 -20.26 -6.06
C LEU A 114 34.00 -19.52 -5.85
N GLU A 115 34.09 -18.68 -4.82
CA GLU A 115 35.29 -17.88 -4.52
C GLU A 115 36.39 -18.71 -3.82
N SER A 116 36.00 -19.67 -2.96
CA SER A 116 36.94 -20.60 -2.32
C SER A 116 37.45 -21.70 -3.25
N ALA A 117 36.69 -22.08 -4.30
CA ALA A 117 37.18 -22.92 -5.38
C ALA A 117 38.25 -22.24 -6.27
N GLN A 118 38.40 -20.92 -6.17
CA GLN A 118 39.40 -20.13 -6.92
C GLN A 118 40.66 -19.81 -6.10
N GLY A 119 40.73 -20.24 -4.83
CA GLY A 119 41.68 -19.73 -3.84
C GLY A 119 42.61 -20.75 -3.16
N HIS A 120 42.90 -21.92 -3.74
CA HIS A 120 43.97 -22.81 -3.24
C HIS A 120 44.96 -23.25 -4.33
N ASP A 121 46.07 -22.50 -4.32
CA ASP A 121 47.46 -22.94 -4.38
C ASP A 121 48.11 -23.25 -5.74
N GLY A 122 48.89 -22.26 -6.19
CA GLY A 122 50.08 -22.51 -6.99
C GLY A 122 51.30 -22.72 -6.11
N GLY A 123 52.07 -23.78 -6.40
CA GLY A 123 53.53 -23.69 -6.36
C GLY A 123 54.31 -24.90 -5.88
N ALA A 124 54.74 -25.77 -6.80
CA ALA A 124 56.00 -26.51 -6.65
C ALA A 124 56.70 -26.76 -8.00
N SER A 125 57.70 -25.90 -8.27
CA SER A 125 58.96 -26.13 -9.01
C SER A 125 59.01 -26.88 -10.36
N ARG A 126 59.53 -26.12 -11.34
CA ARG A 126 60.59 -26.48 -12.32
C ARG A 126 60.21 -27.42 -13.48
N ALA A 127 60.11 -26.83 -14.69
CA ALA A 127 61.03 -27.01 -15.83
C ALA A 127 60.31 -26.84 -17.18
N GLY A 128 60.93 -26.10 -18.11
CA GLY A 128 60.54 -26.00 -19.53
C GLY A 128 59.77 -24.72 -19.85
N ALA A 129 60.43 -23.64 -20.27
CA ALA A 129 60.78 -23.34 -21.67
C ALA A 129 59.68 -22.51 -22.38
N ASP A 130 60.01 -21.24 -22.61
CA ASP A 130 59.76 -20.41 -23.80
C ASP A 130 58.63 -20.84 -24.75
N VAL A 131 57.58 -20.03 -24.92
CA VAL A 131 57.50 -18.98 -25.98
C VAL A 131 56.24 -18.11 -25.83
N PRO A 132 56.30 -16.80 -26.15
CA PRO A 132 55.14 -15.92 -26.19
C PRO A 132 54.35 -16.08 -27.49
N PHE A 133 53.04 -16.29 -27.41
CA PHE A 133 52.17 -16.33 -28.59
C PHE A 133 52.02 -14.92 -29.18
N ASP A 134 52.40 -14.83 -30.45
CA ASP A 134 52.29 -13.69 -31.35
C ASP A 134 50.82 -13.44 -31.73
N VAL A 135 50.40 -12.18 -31.71
CA VAL A 135 49.01 -11.73 -31.91
C VAL A 135 48.75 -11.21 -33.34
N ASP A 136 49.66 -11.44 -34.29
CA ASP A 136 49.54 -10.96 -35.68
C ASP A 136 49.12 -12.02 -36.72
N ALA A 137 48.43 -13.09 -36.33
CA ALA A 137 47.90 -14.09 -37.26
C ALA A 137 46.36 -14.03 -37.39
N THR A 138 45.88 -13.09 -38.22
CA THR A 138 44.59 -13.01 -38.98
C THR A 138 43.27 -13.30 -38.26
#